data_AF-A0A938QFW5-F1
#
_entry.id   AF-A0A938QFW5-F1
#
_cell.length_a   1.000
_cell.length_b   1.000
_cell.length_c   1.000
_cell.angle_alpha   90.00
_cell.angle_beta   90.00
_cell.angle_gamma   90.00
#
_symmetry.space_group_name_H-M   'P 1'
#
loop_
_entity.id
_entity.type
_entity.pdbx_description
1 polymer ?
#
loop_
_entity_poly.entity_id
_entity_poly.type
_entity_poly.pdbx_seq_one_letter_code
_entity_poly.pdbx_strand_id
1 'polypeptide(L)'
;MGEQEKLMSDRGQQKSLVANGSGEQDSVRCDEKNATFEHPHGQCAPPLAGREPRFLNIDNSDLYHTLRRSMATRNFSVPEDARWPAADLKNPTNKLKAIARLMPDPTEIEPFLPEHGIAEWQERAHEYVCVMDDLTADVLDVISAEWLKQVSHPESMVVLTADDFLRHRGINPKKGGTGRRGGYHNHLRQEVARHIDVLASTWIRVFERTITEIAEGKKGAYRKRTKWAGESRAIVVSSRVGPVTPSGDVEPRAWKIRPGDVFARFLFGPGRQTALISQKALHYDPYRQQWEKRITRFLAYIWRIRRARNDYLAPISVGALLQGAGLQVCKRNPKKTRARMEKALDLLSQDGVIRYWRYVQQVTERPAGRKGWLENWVSSRIQIEPPQEIMEQYRKMNHTLTGKKAPLASGK
;
A
#
# COMPACT_ATOMS: atom_id res chain seq x y z
N MET A 1 -18.57 35.10 -63.74
CA MET A 1 -18.53 36.21 -64.70
C MET A 1 -19.04 37.46 -63.99
N GLY A 2 -18.28 38.56 -64.04
CA GLY A 2 -18.56 39.85 -63.38
C GLY A 2 -17.92 39.94 -61.99
N GLU A 3 -16.66 40.39 -61.85
CA GLU A 3 -16.17 41.79 -61.76
C GLU A 3 -16.36 42.37 -60.35
N GLN A 4 -15.27 42.42 -59.55
CA GLN A 4 -14.30 43.53 -59.37
C GLN A 4 -14.74 44.45 -58.19
N GLU A 5 -13.93 45.11 -57.37
CA GLU A 5 -12.52 45.13 -56.94
C GLU A 5 -12.41 46.45 -56.10
N LYS A 6 -11.46 46.52 -55.15
CA LYS A 6 -11.02 47.65 -54.27
C LYS A 6 -11.32 47.42 -52.77
N LEU A 7 -10.39 47.57 -51.82
CA LEU A 7 -9.23 48.46 -51.71
C LEU A 7 -8.02 47.80 -50.98
N MET A 8 -6.82 48.11 -51.50
CA MET A 8 -5.56 48.54 -50.84
C MET A 8 -5.28 48.13 -49.37
N SER A 9 -4.21 47.37 -49.09
CA SER A 9 -2.80 47.81 -48.94
C SER A 9 -2.54 48.61 -47.66
N ASP A 10 -1.82 48.04 -46.68
CA ASP A 10 -0.42 48.42 -46.49
C ASP A 10 0.37 47.47 -45.55
N ARG A 11 1.65 47.33 -45.86
CA ARG A 11 2.69 46.67 -45.07
C ARG A 11 3.33 47.70 -44.13
N GLY A 12 3.71 47.28 -42.92
CA GLY A 12 4.58 48.08 -42.06
C GLY A 12 5.18 47.28 -40.91
N GLN A 13 6.44 46.86 -41.09
CA GLN A 13 7.31 46.32 -40.04
C GLN A 13 7.65 47.38 -38.98
N GLN A 14 7.82 47.01 -37.71
CA GLN A 14 9.09 47.23 -36.99
C GLN A 14 9.17 46.63 -35.57
N LYS A 15 10.23 45.84 -35.40
CA LYS A 15 11.24 45.83 -34.32
C LYS A 15 10.85 45.66 -32.84
N SER A 16 11.32 44.51 -32.32
CA SER A 16 12.15 44.32 -31.12
C SER A 16 11.75 44.97 -29.79
N LEU A 17 11.46 44.12 -28.80
CA LEU A 17 12.05 44.29 -27.47
C LEU A 17 12.21 42.92 -26.79
N VAL A 18 13.47 42.62 -26.51
CA VAL A 18 13.93 41.55 -25.62
C VAL A 18 13.58 41.97 -24.20
N ALA A 19 12.89 41.12 -23.45
CA ALA A 19 12.85 41.19 -21.99
C ALA A 19 12.82 39.77 -21.42
N ASN A 20 13.96 39.39 -20.84
CA ASN A 20 14.11 38.23 -19.97
C ASN A 20 13.19 38.40 -18.75
N GLY A 21 12.35 37.41 -18.49
CA GLY A 21 11.52 37.32 -17.30
C GLY A 21 11.55 35.89 -16.76
N SER A 22 12.58 35.59 -15.99
CA SER A 22 12.72 34.42 -15.14
C SER A 22 11.71 34.46 -13.99
N GLY A 23 10.91 33.40 -13.85
CA GLY A 23 10.09 33.08 -12.67
C GLY A 23 9.95 31.56 -12.61
N GLU A 24 10.94 30.86 -12.06
CA GLU A 24 10.99 30.42 -10.66
C GLU A 24 10.06 29.22 -10.43
N GLN A 25 10.57 28.05 -10.84
CA GLN A 25 10.04 26.75 -10.45
C GLN A 25 10.50 26.48 -9.02
N ASP A 26 9.54 26.39 -8.10
CA ASP A 26 9.76 26.12 -6.69
C ASP A 26 10.61 24.87 -6.47
N SER A 27 11.86 25.15 -6.12
CA SER A 27 12.83 24.19 -5.63
C SER A 27 12.39 23.67 -4.28
N VAL A 28 12.25 22.34 -4.16
CA VAL A 28 12.11 21.63 -2.88
C VAL A 28 13.38 21.88 -2.06
N ARG A 29 13.30 22.88 -1.18
CA ARG A 29 14.35 23.30 -0.26
C ARG A 29 14.48 22.26 0.85
N CYS A 30 15.63 21.59 0.88
CA CYS A 30 16.00 20.65 1.93
C CYS A 30 16.92 21.39 2.91
N ASP A 31 16.34 22.05 3.91
CA ASP A 31 17.10 22.64 5.02
C ASP A 31 17.20 21.63 6.18
N GLU A 32 18.40 21.08 6.38
CA GLU A 32 18.79 20.33 7.58
C GLU A 32 19.37 21.31 8.62
N LYS A 33 18.84 21.29 9.84
CA LYS A 33 19.54 21.76 11.03
C LYS A 33 19.98 20.53 11.84
N ASN A 34 21.29 20.34 11.91
CA ASN A 34 21.97 19.35 12.75
C ASN A 34 21.71 19.64 14.24
N ALA A 35 21.23 18.64 14.96
CA ALA A 35 21.33 18.59 16.41
C ALA A 35 21.87 17.21 16.81
N THR A 36 23.14 17.18 17.19
CA THR A 36 23.81 16.10 17.90
C THR A 36 23.12 15.87 19.25
N PHE A 37 22.74 14.63 19.56
CA PHE A 37 22.26 14.26 20.89
C PHE A 37 23.01 13.01 21.36
N GLU A 38 23.86 13.22 22.36
CA GLU A 38 24.58 12.17 23.07
C GLU A 38 23.62 11.40 24.01
N HIS A 39 23.82 10.09 24.09
CA HIS A 39 23.09 9.20 25.00
C HIS A 39 23.78 9.12 26.36
N PRO A 40 23.03 9.01 27.47
CA PRO A 40 23.53 8.33 28.67
C PRO A 40 22.83 6.99 28.88
N HIS A 41 23.64 6.04 29.34
CA HIS A 41 23.31 4.66 29.67
C HIS A 41 22.32 4.51 30.82
N GLY A 42 21.51 3.45 30.71
CA GLY A 42 21.19 2.54 31.82
C GLY A 42 20.07 2.95 32.76
N GLN A 43 18.89 2.32 32.59
CA GLN A 43 18.10 1.80 33.72
C GLN A 43 17.00 0.84 33.23
N CYS A 44 16.76 -0.18 34.05
CA CYS A 44 15.88 -1.32 33.84
C CYS A 44 14.48 -0.95 33.34
N ALA A 45 14.02 -1.65 32.29
CA ALA A 45 12.64 -1.57 31.84
C ALA A 45 11.70 -2.30 32.83
N PRO A 46 10.55 -1.70 33.21
CA PRO A 46 9.56 -2.35 34.06
C PRO A 46 8.79 -3.46 33.30
N PRO A 47 8.06 -4.34 34.02
CA PRO A 47 7.45 -5.54 33.44
C PRO A 47 6.40 -5.18 32.37
N LEU A 48 6.57 -5.72 31.16
CA LEU A 48 5.72 -5.47 30.00
C LEU A 48 4.43 -6.29 30.07
N ALA A 49 3.35 -5.69 30.55
CA ALA A 49 2.00 -6.17 30.27
C ALA A 49 1.68 -5.97 28.77
N GLY A 50 1.38 -7.08 28.07
CA GLY A 50 0.84 -7.08 26.70
C GLY A 50 1.81 -6.67 25.59
N ARG A 51 2.76 -7.53 25.20
CA ARG A 51 3.50 -7.34 23.94
C ARG A 51 2.53 -7.49 22.77
N GLU A 52 2.32 -6.42 22.01
CA GLU A 52 1.65 -6.49 20.70
C GLU A 52 2.33 -7.57 19.83
N PRO A 53 1.55 -8.28 18.98
CA PRO A 53 2.11 -9.32 18.14
C PRO A 53 3.17 -8.70 17.22
N ARG A 54 4.37 -9.29 17.21
CA ARG A 54 5.50 -8.84 16.36
C ARG A 54 5.15 -8.84 14.86
N PHE A 55 4.17 -9.65 14.46
CA PHE A 55 3.71 -9.78 13.09
C PHE A 55 2.19 -9.73 13.00
N LEU A 56 1.68 -9.13 11.92
CA LEU A 56 0.28 -9.14 11.54
C LEU A 56 0.06 -10.09 10.38
N ASN A 57 -1.04 -10.83 10.41
CA ASN A 57 -1.51 -11.60 9.27
C ASN A 57 -2.38 -10.70 8.40
N ILE A 58 -2.03 -10.50 7.14
CA ILE A 58 -2.72 -9.59 6.20
C ILE A 58 -3.01 -10.30 4.87
N ASP A 59 -3.87 -9.70 4.04
CA ASP A 59 -3.93 -10.08 2.62
C ASP A 59 -2.56 -9.83 1.98
N ASN A 60 -2.17 -10.72 1.08
CA ASN A 60 -0.96 -10.57 0.31
C ASN A 60 -1.11 -11.19 -1.09
N SER A 61 -2.35 -11.22 -1.59
CA SER A 61 -2.68 -11.42 -2.99
C SER A 61 -2.03 -10.34 -3.85
N ASP A 62 -1.83 -10.64 -5.14
CA ASP A 62 -1.22 -9.68 -6.05
C ASP A 62 -2.08 -8.41 -6.18
N LEU A 63 -3.41 -8.56 -6.13
CA LEU A 63 -4.37 -7.46 -6.17
C LEU A 63 -4.18 -6.51 -4.98
N TYR A 64 -4.00 -7.09 -3.80
CA TYR A 64 -3.79 -6.32 -2.58
C TYR A 64 -2.42 -5.64 -2.57
N HIS A 65 -1.38 -6.32 -3.04
CA HIS A 65 -0.05 -5.72 -3.18
C HIS A 65 -0.04 -4.55 -4.18
N THR A 66 -0.64 -4.71 -5.37
CA THR A 66 -0.67 -3.65 -6.38
C THR A 66 -1.52 -2.47 -5.93
N LEU A 67 -2.67 -2.69 -5.28
CA LEU A 67 -3.50 -1.60 -4.76
C LEU A 67 -2.76 -0.78 -3.70
N ARG A 68 -2.19 -1.43 -2.67
CA ARG A 68 -1.44 -0.73 -1.61
C ARG A 68 -0.30 0.09 -2.18
N ARG A 69 0.43 -0.46 -3.16
CA ARG A 69 1.49 0.27 -3.84
C ARG A 69 0.93 1.49 -4.56
N SER A 70 -0.14 1.35 -5.35
CA SER A 70 -0.75 2.47 -6.08
C SER A 70 -1.25 3.57 -5.15
N MET A 71 -1.84 3.22 -4.00
CA MET A 71 -2.26 4.19 -2.97
C MET A 71 -1.06 4.91 -2.36
N ALA A 72 -0.04 4.16 -1.92
CA ALA A 72 1.16 4.73 -1.34
C ALA A 72 1.87 5.69 -2.30
N THR A 73 1.95 5.35 -3.59
CA THR A 73 2.61 6.18 -4.60
C THR A 73 1.70 7.24 -5.24
N ARG A 74 0.43 7.36 -4.83
CA ARG A 74 -0.58 8.24 -5.48
C ARG A 74 -0.70 8.02 -6.98
N ASN A 75 -0.62 6.77 -7.43
CA ASN A 75 -0.65 6.43 -8.85
C ASN A 75 -2.10 6.29 -9.36
N PHE A 76 -2.87 7.37 -9.21
CA PHE A 76 -4.23 7.51 -9.72
C PHE A 76 -4.27 8.74 -10.64
N SER A 77 -4.77 8.57 -11.85
CA SER A 77 -4.93 9.63 -12.84
C SER A 77 -6.26 9.48 -13.54
N VAL A 78 -6.82 10.57 -14.06
CA VAL A 78 -8.04 10.53 -14.89
C VAL A 78 -7.62 10.16 -16.33
N PRO A 79 -8.02 8.99 -16.86
CA PRO A 79 -7.80 8.64 -18.26
C PRO A 79 -8.58 9.58 -19.20
N GLU A 80 -8.10 9.79 -20.43
CA GLU A 80 -8.72 10.68 -21.43
C GLU A 80 -10.22 10.40 -21.65
N ASP A 81 -10.63 9.12 -21.66
CA ASP A 81 -12.01 8.70 -21.90
C ASP A 81 -12.80 8.36 -20.61
N ALA A 82 -12.35 8.81 -19.45
CA ALA A 82 -12.96 8.42 -18.17
C ALA A 82 -13.21 9.62 -17.25
N ARG A 83 -14.29 9.51 -16.47
CA ARG A 83 -14.74 10.59 -15.56
C ARG A 83 -14.06 10.58 -14.20
N TRP A 84 -13.46 9.44 -13.84
CA TRP A 84 -13.01 9.13 -12.48
C TRP A 84 -11.51 8.83 -12.45
N PRO A 85 -10.77 9.31 -11.43
CA PRO A 85 -9.38 8.90 -11.23
C PRO A 85 -9.26 7.39 -11.10
N ALA A 86 -8.33 6.81 -11.86
CA ALA A 86 -8.15 5.37 -11.95
C ALA A 86 -6.68 4.98 -11.79
N ALA A 87 -6.47 3.78 -11.23
CA ALA A 87 -5.17 3.14 -11.14
C ALA A 87 -5.24 1.76 -11.82
N ASP A 88 -4.31 1.52 -12.73
CA ASP A 88 -4.16 0.21 -13.35
C ASP A 88 -3.46 -0.75 -12.38
N LEU A 89 -4.15 -1.82 -11.99
CA LEU A 89 -3.65 -2.82 -11.05
C LEU A 89 -3.06 -4.01 -11.78
N LYS A 90 -2.18 -3.76 -12.75
CA LYS A 90 -1.46 -4.80 -13.48
C LYS A 90 -0.26 -5.31 -12.68
N ASN A 91 -0.10 -6.63 -12.71
CA ASN A 91 1.14 -7.28 -12.32
C ASN A 91 1.65 -8.13 -13.51
N PRO A 92 2.77 -7.73 -14.16
CA PRO A 92 3.29 -8.44 -15.34
C PRO A 92 3.55 -9.92 -15.09
N THR A 93 3.90 -10.29 -13.87
CA THR A 93 4.31 -11.66 -13.53
C THR A 93 3.13 -12.61 -13.38
N ASN A 94 1.95 -12.12 -12.97
CA ASN A 94 0.82 -12.96 -12.55
C ASN A 94 -0.48 -12.74 -13.35
N LYS A 95 -0.40 -12.12 -14.53
CA LYS A 95 -1.55 -11.91 -15.43
C LYS A 95 -2.76 -11.26 -14.73
N LEU A 96 -2.54 -10.48 -13.67
CA LEU A 96 -3.61 -9.75 -13.00
C LEU A 96 -4.06 -8.63 -13.93
N LYS A 97 -5.36 -8.62 -14.27
CA LYS A 97 -6.02 -7.55 -14.99
C LYS A 97 -7.12 -6.99 -14.09
N ALA A 98 -6.84 -5.85 -13.46
CA ALA A 98 -7.79 -5.16 -12.61
C ALA A 98 -7.55 -3.64 -12.67
N ILE A 99 -8.58 -2.87 -12.38
CA ILE A 99 -8.52 -1.40 -12.31
C ILE A 99 -9.17 -0.97 -11.00
N ALA A 100 -8.54 -0.05 -10.28
CA ALA A 100 -9.16 0.68 -9.18
C ALA A 100 -9.64 2.05 -9.66
N ARG A 101 -10.79 2.53 -9.17
CA ARG A 101 -11.38 3.84 -9.48
C ARG A 101 -11.87 4.52 -8.22
N LEU A 102 -11.68 5.83 -8.13
CA LEU A 102 -12.28 6.67 -7.09
C LEU A 102 -13.58 7.26 -7.62
N MET A 103 -14.71 6.71 -7.19
CA MET A 103 -16.02 7.07 -7.71
C MET A 103 -17.12 6.89 -6.64
N PRO A 104 -18.28 7.56 -6.80
CA PRO A 104 -19.48 7.27 -6.00
C PRO A 104 -19.93 5.81 -6.12
N ASP A 105 -20.96 5.41 -5.37
CA ASP A 105 -21.60 4.12 -5.64
C ASP A 105 -22.12 4.09 -7.09
N PRO A 106 -21.75 3.11 -7.95
CA PRO A 106 -22.32 2.99 -9.28
C PRO A 106 -23.84 2.97 -9.30
N THR A 107 -24.49 2.48 -8.24
CA THR A 107 -25.96 2.52 -8.13
C THR A 107 -26.51 3.93 -7.92
N GLU A 108 -25.69 4.86 -7.42
CA GLU A 108 -26.03 6.27 -7.25
C GLU A 108 -25.72 7.08 -8.52
N ILE A 109 -24.84 6.59 -9.42
CA ILE A 109 -24.30 7.36 -10.55
C ILE A 109 -25.25 7.41 -11.75
N GLU A 110 -25.79 6.27 -12.18
CA GLU A 110 -26.64 6.21 -13.38
C GLU A 110 -27.88 5.35 -13.10
N PRO A 111 -29.10 5.87 -13.35
CA PRO A 111 -29.46 7.13 -14.03
C PRO A 111 -29.63 8.37 -13.13
N PHE A 112 -29.13 8.39 -11.89
CA PHE A 112 -29.64 9.33 -10.86
C PHE A 112 -28.78 10.56 -10.52
N LEU A 113 -27.51 10.63 -10.93
CA LEU A 113 -26.65 11.74 -10.51
C LEU A 113 -26.72 12.92 -11.51
N PRO A 114 -27.21 14.10 -11.09
CA PRO A 114 -27.21 15.30 -11.94
C PRO A 114 -25.79 15.83 -12.20
N GLU A 115 -25.61 16.63 -13.25
CA GLU A 115 -24.29 17.15 -13.67
C GLU A 115 -23.52 17.87 -12.56
N HIS A 116 -24.20 18.66 -11.72
CA HIS A 116 -23.56 19.32 -10.57
C HIS A 116 -23.03 18.30 -9.54
N GLY A 117 -23.78 17.22 -9.30
CA GLY A 117 -23.34 16.15 -8.41
C GLY A 117 -22.13 15.38 -8.96
N ILE A 118 -22.00 15.29 -10.29
CA ILE A 118 -20.81 14.73 -10.93
C ILE A 118 -19.59 15.61 -10.65
N ALA A 119 -19.70 16.93 -10.84
CA ALA A 119 -18.61 17.86 -10.62
C ALA A 119 -18.11 17.85 -9.16
N GLU A 120 -19.02 17.88 -8.19
CA GLU A 120 -18.67 17.76 -6.76
C GLU A 120 -17.93 16.46 -6.44
N TRP A 121 -18.35 15.35 -7.05
CA TRP A 121 -17.67 14.08 -6.85
C TRP A 121 -16.31 14.01 -7.54
N GLN A 122 -16.13 14.70 -8.67
CA GLN A 122 -14.83 14.80 -9.33
C GLN A 122 -13.85 15.60 -8.48
N GLU A 123 -14.29 16.71 -7.89
CA GLU A 123 -13.51 17.49 -6.92
C GLU A 123 -13.14 16.63 -5.71
N ARG A 124 -14.11 15.96 -5.10
CA ARG A 124 -13.87 15.04 -3.98
C ARG A 124 -12.90 13.90 -4.35
N ALA A 125 -13.03 13.32 -5.53
CA ALA A 125 -12.13 12.27 -6.00
C ALA A 125 -10.71 12.81 -6.19
N HIS A 126 -10.55 14.05 -6.66
CA HIS A 126 -9.26 14.72 -6.75
C HIS A 126 -8.64 14.93 -5.36
N GLU A 127 -9.42 15.42 -4.39
CA GLU A 127 -8.97 15.56 -2.99
C GLU A 127 -8.52 14.21 -2.42
N TYR A 128 -9.26 13.13 -2.68
CA TYR A 128 -8.89 11.79 -2.25
C TYR A 128 -7.53 11.34 -2.82
N VAL A 129 -7.23 11.64 -4.09
CA VAL A 129 -5.91 11.37 -4.67
C VAL A 129 -4.82 12.18 -3.95
N CYS A 130 -5.08 13.44 -3.59
CA CYS A 130 -4.13 14.27 -2.85
C CYS A 130 -3.88 13.76 -1.42
N VAL A 131 -4.90 13.21 -0.76
CA VAL A 131 -4.80 12.65 0.60
C VAL A 131 -4.10 11.28 0.60
N MET A 132 -4.29 10.46 -0.44
CA MET A 132 -3.73 9.11 -0.49
C MET A 132 -2.23 9.06 -0.21
N ASP A 133 -1.78 8.14 0.63
CA ASP A 133 -0.36 7.91 0.87
C ASP A 133 -0.12 6.55 1.53
N ASP A 134 1.06 6.39 2.16
CA ASP A 134 1.43 5.21 2.91
C ASP A 134 0.51 4.93 4.12
N LEU A 135 -0.17 5.94 4.67
CA LEU A 135 -1.17 5.79 5.73
C LEU A 135 -2.48 5.19 5.17
N THR A 136 -2.88 5.50 3.94
CA THR A 136 -4.01 4.78 3.28
C THR A 136 -3.73 3.28 3.23
N ALA A 137 -2.51 2.90 2.87
CA ALA A 137 -2.10 1.50 2.85
C ALA A 137 -2.04 0.88 4.26
N ASP A 138 -1.60 1.63 5.29
CA ASP A 138 -1.62 1.18 6.69
C ASP A 138 -3.05 0.91 7.17
N VAL A 139 -4.00 1.80 6.86
CA VAL A 139 -5.42 1.64 7.23
C VAL A 139 -5.98 0.36 6.62
N LEU A 140 -5.68 0.10 5.34
CA LEU A 140 -6.09 -1.14 4.68
C LEU A 140 -5.42 -2.39 5.29
N ASP A 141 -4.15 -2.31 5.69
CA ASP A 141 -3.41 -3.37 6.39
C ASP A 141 -4.05 -3.68 7.76
N VAL A 142 -4.40 -2.65 8.54
CA VAL A 142 -5.07 -2.79 9.85
C VAL A 142 -6.45 -3.41 9.71
N ILE A 143 -7.28 -2.92 8.79
CA ILE A 143 -8.63 -3.49 8.56
C ILE A 143 -8.52 -4.97 8.22
N SER A 144 -7.59 -5.32 7.32
CA SER A 144 -7.39 -6.71 6.90
C SER A 144 -6.89 -7.59 8.06
N ALA A 145 -5.96 -7.07 8.87
CA ALA A 145 -5.41 -7.80 10.01
C ALA A 145 -6.44 -8.05 11.10
N GLU A 146 -7.21 -7.02 11.48
CA GLU A 146 -8.23 -7.14 12.51
C GLU A 146 -9.40 -8.01 12.06
N TRP A 147 -9.81 -7.88 10.80
CA TRP A 147 -10.80 -8.77 10.21
C TRP A 147 -10.37 -10.23 10.25
N LEU A 148 -9.13 -10.54 9.87
CA LEU A 148 -8.59 -11.91 9.89
C LEU A 148 -8.53 -12.53 11.30
N LYS A 149 -8.47 -11.72 12.36
CA LYS A 149 -8.49 -12.22 13.75
C LYS A 149 -9.88 -12.68 14.19
N GLN A 150 -10.94 -12.09 13.63
CA GLN A 150 -12.32 -12.24 14.11
C GLN A 150 -13.23 -12.95 13.09
N VAL A 151 -12.76 -13.15 11.85
CA VAL A 151 -13.57 -13.67 10.75
C VAL A 151 -14.11 -15.08 11.04
N SER A 152 -15.42 -15.24 10.89
CA SER A 152 -16.10 -16.54 10.85
C SER A 152 -16.73 -16.83 9.49
N HIS A 153 -17.06 -15.78 8.71
CA HIS A 153 -17.59 -15.87 7.35
C HIS A 153 -17.08 -14.68 6.48
N PRO A 154 -17.12 -14.76 5.14
CA PRO A 154 -16.59 -13.70 4.25
C PRO A 154 -17.21 -12.31 4.43
N GLU A 155 -18.43 -12.24 4.97
CA GLU A 155 -19.16 -10.99 5.21
C GLU A 155 -19.07 -10.53 6.67
N SER A 156 -18.27 -11.20 7.51
CA SER A 156 -18.11 -10.78 8.90
C SER A 156 -17.65 -9.34 8.95
N MET A 157 -18.19 -8.57 9.88
CA MET A 157 -17.80 -7.18 10.10
C MET A 157 -17.01 -7.10 11.40
N VAL A 158 -16.00 -6.24 11.43
CA VAL A 158 -15.31 -5.88 12.67
C VAL A 158 -15.64 -4.45 13.05
N VAL A 159 -15.58 -4.15 14.34
CA VAL A 159 -15.69 -2.78 14.84
C VAL A 159 -14.29 -2.26 15.10
N LEU A 160 -13.93 -1.17 14.44
CA LEU A 160 -12.64 -0.50 14.61
C LEU A 160 -12.87 0.97 14.96
N THR A 161 -12.11 1.46 15.91
CA THR A 161 -12.03 2.87 16.31
C THR A 161 -10.81 3.53 15.69
N ALA A 162 -10.83 4.86 15.57
CA ALA A 162 -9.66 5.61 15.12
C ALA A 162 -8.44 5.32 16.02
N ASP A 163 -8.68 5.10 17.30
CA ASP A 163 -7.64 4.80 18.29
C ASP A 163 -7.02 3.41 18.05
N ASP A 164 -7.74 2.44 17.47
CA ASP A 164 -7.17 1.14 17.07
C ASP A 164 -6.10 1.32 15.99
N PHE A 165 -6.38 2.14 14.96
CA PHE A 165 -5.42 2.45 13.90
C PHE A 165 -4.19 3.17 14.46
N LEU A 166 -4.39 4.15 15.36
CA LEU A 166 -3.30 4.89 15.97
C LEU A 166 -2.43 4.00 16.89
N ARG A 167 -3.05 3.05 17.59
CA ARG A 167 -2.34 2.01 18.36
C ARG A 167 -1.52 1.11 17.45
N HIS A 168 -2.09 0.60 16.35
CA HIS A 168 -1.34 -0.17 15.35
C HIS A 168 -0.21 0.61 14.70
N ARG A 169 -0.24 1.95 14.71
CA ARG A 169 0.87 2.78 14.24
C ARG A 169 1.93 3.05 15.32
N GLY A 170 1.77 2.52 16.53
CA GLY A 170 2.65 2.78 17.66
C GLY A 170 2.60 4.24 18.14
N ILE A 171 1.55 4.99 17.78
CA ILE A 171 1.38 6.38 18.23
C ILE A 171 0.95 6.35 19.69
N ASN A 172 1.66 7.10 20.52
CA ASN A 172 1.33 7.21 21.94
C ASN A 172 0.17 8.22 22.13
N PRO A 173 -0.79 7.91 23.02
CA PRO A 173 -1.80 8.88 23.42
C PRO A 173 -1.16 10.10 24.10
N LYS A 174 -1.88 11.22 24.16
CA LYS A 174 -1.42 12.44 24.86
C LYS A 174 -1.03 12.10 26.30
N LYS A 175 0.04 12.70 26.82
CA LYS A 175 0.28 12.72 28.26
C LYS A 175 -0.63 13.79 28.87
N GLY A 176 -1.48 13.43 29.81
CA GLY A 176 -2.25 14.39 30.60
C GLY A 176 -1.36 15.10 31.63
N GLY A 177 -1.85 16.23 32.18
CA GLY A 177 -1.11 17.03 33.16
C GLY A 177 -0.78 16.30 34.47
N THR A 178 -1.46 15.19 34.76
CA THR A 178 -1.21 14.32 35.92
C THR A 178 -0.32 13.11 35.60
N GLY A 179 0.34 13.06 34.44
CA GLY A 179 1.14 11.92 34.00
C GLY A 179 0.34 10.70 33.51
N ARG A 180 -0.98 10.67 33.75
CA ARG A 180 -1.91 9.71 33.11
C ARG A 180 -2.02 10.01 31.61
N ARG A 181 -1.87 9.00 30.76
CA ARG A 181 -2.10 9.15 29.31
C ARG A 181 -3.59 9.43 29.07
N GLY A 182 -3.92 10.56 28.41
CA GLY A 182 -5.25 10.90 27.91
C GLY A 182 -5.54 10.23 26.56
N GLY A 183 -6.51 10.75 25.79
CA GLY A 183 -6.81 10.27 24.43
C GLY A 183 -5.85 10.78 23.36
N TYR A 184 -6.08 10.39 22.11
CA TYR A 184 -5.36 10.88 20.93
C TYR A 184 -5.78 12.30 20.53
N HIS A 185 -4.93 13.00 19.77
CA HIS A 185 -5.30 14.28 19.15
C HIS A 185 -6.43 14.10 18.13
N ASN A 186 -7.37 15.04 18.07
CA ASN A 186 -8.52 14.93 17.16
C ASN A 186 -8.11 14.91 15.69
N HIS A 187 -7.11 15.72 15.29
CA HIS A 187 -6.63 15.74 13.91
C HIS A 187 -6.10 14.37 13.45
N LEU A 188 -5.52 13.56 14.33
CA LEU A 188 -5.07 12.20 14.00
C LEU A 188 -6.24 11.27 13.73
N ARG A 189 -7.34 11.43 14.46
CA ARG A 189 -8.58 10.66 14.23
C ARG A 189 -9.24 11.06 12.93
N GLN A 190 -9.29 12.36 12.65
CA GLN A 190 -9.79 12.90 11.39
C GLN A 190 -8.92 12.47 10.20
N GLU A 191 -7.60 12.38 10.37
CA GLU A 191 -6.70 11.83 9.36
C GLU A 191 -7.05 10.37 9.04
N VAL A 192 -7.21 9.51 10.06
CA VAL A 192 -7.66 8.12 9.86
C VAL A 192 -9.02 8.07 9.15
N ALA A 193 -9.98 8.91 9.54
CA ALA A 193 -11.29 8.99 8.92
C ALA A 193 -11.20 9.29 7.41
N ARG A 194 -10.39 10.28 7.02
CA ARG A 194 -10.17 10.62 5.61
C ARG A 194 -9.61 9.45 4.80
N HIS A 195 -8.66 8.69 5.35
CA HIS A 195 -8.14 7.50 4.67
C HIS A 195 -9.17 6.36 4.56
N ILE A 196 -10.08 6.23 5.54
CA ILE A 196 -11.22 5.31 5.45
C ILE A 196 -12.19 5.76 4.35
N ASP A 197 -12.47 7.06 4.23
CA ASP A 197 -13.33 7.59 3.15
C ASP A 197 -12.76 7.29 1.77
N VAL A 198 -11.46 7.54 1.59
CA VAL A 198 -10.72 7.18 0.38
C VAL A 198 -10.90 5.70 0.04
N LEU A 199 -10.69 4.80 1.01
CA LEU A 199 -10.84 3.36 0.80
C LEU A 199 -12.29 2.96 0.49
N ALA A 200 -13.27 3.56 1.16
CA ALA A 200 -14.69 3.29 0.96
C ALA A 200 -15.21 3.77 -0.41
N SER A 201 -14.57 4.81 -0.98
CA SER A 201 -14.84 5.31 -2.33
C SER A 201 -13.96 4.68 -3.41
N THR A 202 -13.05 3.77 -3.06
CA THR A 202 -12.21 3.05 -4.02
C THR A 202 -12.94 1.81 -4.51
N TRP A 203 -13.41 1.81 -5.74
CA TRP A 203 -13.97 0.65 -6.44
C TRP A 203 -12.89 -0.12 -7.17
N ILE A 204 -12.97 -1.45 -7.15
CA ILE A 204 -11.99 -2.33 -7.79
C ILE A 204 -12.74 -3.29 -8.70
N ARG A 205 -12.41 -3.24 -9.99
CA ARG A 205 -12.92 -4.18 -10.99
C ARG A 205 -11.81 -5.16 -11.37
N VAL A 206 -12.05 -6.44 -11.14
CA VAL A 206 -11.19 -7.55 -11.56
C VAL A 206 -11.81 -8.16 -12.81
N PHE A 207 -11.09 -8.09 -13.93
CA PHE A 207 -11.61 -8.57 -15.23
C PHE A 207 -11.50 -10.09 -15.38
N GLU A 208 -10.39 -10.67 -14.94
CA GLU A 208 -10.19 -12.10 -14.97
C GLU A 208 -9.13 -12.51 -13.95
N ARG A 209 -9.47 -13.47 -13.09
CA ARG A 209 -8.55 -14.09 -12.16
C ARG A 209 -8.92 -15.53 -11.90
N THR A 210 -7.93 -16.42 -11.88
CA THR A 210 -8.15 -17.79 -11.43
C THR A 210 -8.21 -17.84 -9.92
N ILE A 211 -9.34 -18.30 -9.38
CA ILE A 211 -9.55 -18.53 -7.95
C ILE A 211 -9.66 -20.03 -7.67
N THR A 212 -9.44 -20.41 -6.42
CA THR A 212 -9.67 -21.79 -5.95
C THR A 212 -10.94 -21.81 -5.13
N GLU A 213 -11.87 -22.66 -5.52
CA GLU A 213 -13.15 -22.87 -4.85
C GLU A 213 -13.24 -24.32 -4.36
N ILE A 214 -14.12 -24.58 -3.39
CA ILE A 214 -14.52 -25.94 -3.03
C ILE A 214 -15.80 -26.24 -3.82
N ALA A 215 -15.76 -27.31 -4.60
CA ALA A 215 -16.92 -27.84 -5.32
C ALA A 215 -17.29 -29.20 -4.73
N GLU A 216 -18.58 -29.52 -4.71
CA GLU A 216 -19.06 -30.84 -4.33
C GLU A 216 -19.10 -31.77 -5.54
N GLY A 217 -18.68 -33.01 -5.35
CA GLY A 217 -18.76 -34.06 -6.35
C GLY A 217 -19.25 -35.36 -5.74
N LYS A 218 -19.46 -36.37 -6.59
CA LYS A 218 -19.96 -37.70 -6.18
C LYS A 218 -19.11 -38.40 -5.11
N LYS A 219 -17.83 -38.00 -4.94
CA LYS A 219 -16.89 -38.54 -3.94
C LYS A 219 -16.53 -37.53 -2.84
N GLY A 220 -17.37 -36.51 -2.65
CA GLY A 220 -17.17 -35.45 -1.66
C GLY A 220 -16.60 -34.14 -2.22
N ALA A 221 -16.24 -33.24 -1.31
CA ALA A 221 -15.75 -31.91 -1.62
C ALA A 221 -14.32 -31.94 -2.20
N TYR A 222 -14.09 -31.24 -3.32
CA TYR A 222 -12.78 -31.13 -3.95
C TYR A 222 -12.46 -29.68 -4.33
N ARG A 223 -11.17 -29.39 -4.52
CA ARG A 223 -10.73 -28.04 -4.94
C ARG A 223 -10.81 -27.91 -6.46
N LYS A 224 -11.50 -26.88 -6.93
CA LYS A 224 -11.63 -26.53 -8.34
C LYS A 224 -10.99 -25.17 -8.61
N ARG A 225 -10.29 -25.04 -9.73
CA ARG A 225 -9.81 -23.74 -10.22
C ARG A 225 -10.85 -23.17 -11.19
N THR A 226 -11.36 -21.99 -10.88
CA THR A 226 -12.41 -21.33 -11.66
C THR A 226 -11.92 -19.95 -12.10
N LYS A 227 -12.28 -19.53 -13.32
CA LYS A 227 -12.09 -18.14 -13.75
C LYS A 227 -13.15 -17.28 -13.10
N TRP A 228 -12.73 -16.19 -12.49
CA TRP A 228 -13.61 -15.27 -11.78
C TRP A 228 -13.34 -13.84 -12.24
N ALA A 229 -14.43 -13.07 -12.30
CA ALA A 229 -14.44 -11.63 -12.48
C ALA A 229 -15.38 -11.06 -11.42
N GLY A 230 -15.12 -9.84 -10.98
CA GLY A 230 -15.96 -9.20 -9.99
C GLY A 230 -15.59 -7.75 -9.76
N GLU A 231 -16.50 -7.03 -9.13
CA GLU A 231 -16.35 -5.63 -8.82
C GLU A 231 -16.89 -5.39 -7.41
N SER A 232 -16.11 -4.68 -6.58
CA SER A 232 -16.57 -4.22 -5.27
C SER A 232 -15.71 -3.05 -4.80
N ARG A 233 -16.16 -2.36 -3.76
CA ARG A 233 -15.31 -1.42 -3.00
C ARG A 233 -14.08 -2.11 -2.43
N ALA A 234 -13.03 -1.36 -2.11
CA ALA A 234 -11.84 -1.86 -1.42
C ALA A 234 -12.16 -2.26 0.03
N ILE A 235 -13.07 -1.52 0.66
CA ILE A 235 -13.64 -1.81 1.99
C ILE A 235 -15.15 -1.58 1.96
N VAL A 236 -15.86 -2.23 2.86
CA VAL A 236 -17.29 -2.00 3.10
C VAL A 236 -17.45 -1.45 4.51
N VAL A 237 -18.11 -0.31 4.63
CA VAL A 237 -18.45 0.34 5.91
C VAL A 237 -19.97 0.27 6.04
N SER A 238 -20.49 -0.41 7.06
CA SER A 238 -21.95 -0.51 7.28
C SER A 238 -22.47 0.49 8.30
N SER A 239 -21.64 1.00 9.19
CA SER A 239 -22.02 2.08 10.10
C SER A 239 -20.82 2.92 10.52
N ARG A 240 -21.10 4.18 10.85
CA ARG A 240 -20.16 5.18 11.36
C ARG A 240 -20.71 5.70 12.69
N VAL A 241 -19.84 5.79 13.70
CA VAL A 241 -20.22 6.26 15.04
C VAL A 241 -19.26 7.36 15.46
N GLY A 242 -19.79 8.47 15.95
CA GLY A 242 -19.01 9.60 16.44
C GLY A 242 -19.89 10.77 16.84
N PRO A 243 -19.30 11.86 17.37
CA PRO A 243 -20.06 13.05 17.72
C PRO A 243 -20.65 13.71 16.46
N VAL A 244 -21.77 14.39 16.66
CA VAL A 244 -22.43 15.19 15.63
C VAL A 244 -21.77 16.58 15.60
N THR A 245 -21.40 17.04 14.41
CA THR A 245 -20.87 18.39 14.18
C THR A 245 -22.00 19.42 14.31
N PRO A 246 -21.69 20.71 14.48
CA PRO A 246 -22.70 21.77 14.43
C PRO A 246 -23.53 21.79 13.13
N SER A 247 -23.00 21.25 12.03
CA SER A 247 -23.70 21.11 10.75
C SER A 247 -24.69 19.93 10.70
N GLY A 248 -24.70 19.06 11.71
CA GLY A 248 -25.54 17.86 11.75
C GLY A 248 -24.86 16.60 11.19
N ASP A 249 -23.61 16.70 10.72
CA ASP A 249 -22.86 15.57 10.18
C ASP A 249 -22.23 14.73 11.30
N VAL A 250 -22.05 13.43 11.07
CA VAL A 250 -21.33 12.56 12.00
C VAL A 250 -19.83 12.69 11.76
N GLU A 251 -19.04 13.10 12.76
CA GLU A 251 -17.58 13.04 12.74
C GLU A 251 -17.14 11.61 13.15
N PRO A 252 -16.83 10.70 12.20
CA PRO A 252 -16.70 9.29 12.54
C PRO A 252 -15.43 9.01 13.36
N ARG A 253 -15.60 8.30 14.46
CA ARG A 253 -14.51 7.82 15.34
C ARG A 253 -14.46 6.30 15.46
N ALA A 254 -15.53 5.62 15.06
CA ALA A 254 -15.60 4.17 14.96
C ALA A 254 -16.42 3.74 13.75
N TRP A 255 -16.08 2.57 13.22
CA TRP A 255 -16.67 2.00 12.01
C TRP A 255 -16.97 0.52 12.22
N LYS A 256 -18.15 0.09 11.77
CA LYS A 256 -18.40 -1.32 11.47
C LYS A 256 -17.95 -1.56 10.03
N ILE A 257 -16.85 -2.28 9.86
CA ILE A 257 -16.06 -2.31 8.62
C ILE A 257 -15.56 -3.72 8.28
N ARG A 258 -15.34 -3.98 6.99
CA ARG A 258 -14.65 -5.18 6.49
C ARG A 258 -13.90 -4.90 5.18
N PRO A 259 -12.94 -5.77 4.78
CA PRO A 259 -12.44 -5.79 3.41
C PRO A 259 -13.57 -6.03 2.41
N GLY A 260 -13.48 -5.42 1.23
CA GLY A 260 -14.45 -5.64 0.15
C GLY A 260 -14.41 -7.05 -0.42
N ASP A 261 -15.45 -7.41 -1.16
CA ASP A 261 -15.67 -8.78 -1.65
C ASP A 261 -14.56 -9.27 -2.59
N VAL A 262 -13.97 -8.34 -3.36
CA VAL A 262 -12.80 -8.63 -4.20
C VAL A 262 -11.59 -9.13 -3.39
N PHE A 263 -11.48 -8.77 -2.10
CA PHE A 263 -10.44 -9.22 -1.18
C PHE A 263 -10.90 -10.36 -0.28
N ALA A 264 -12.14 -10.33 0.20
CA ALA A 264 -12.67 -11.34 1.13
C ALA A 264 -12.48 -12.77 0.60
N ARG A 265 -12.61 -12.98 -0.72
CA ARG A 265 -12.36 -14.28 -1.39
C ARG A 265 -10.90 -14.75 -1.38
N PHE A 266 -9.93 -13.84 -1.25
CA PHE A 266 -8.51 -14.15 -1.08
C PHE A 266 -8.09 -14.16 0.40
N LEU A 267 -8.87 -13.55 1.28
CA LEU A 267 -8.62 -13.53 2.71
C LEU A 267 -9.25 -14.72 3.45
N PHE A 268 -10.34 -15.29 2.92
CA PHE A 268 -11.09 -16.38 3.52
C PHE A 268 -11.31 -17.55 2.54
N GLY A 269 -11.34 -18.78 3.08
CA GLY A 269 -11.62 -19.99 2.30
C GLY A 269 -10.40 -20.68 1.67
N PRO A 270 -10.62 -21.61 0.72
CA PRO A 270 -9.61 -22.54 0.21
C PRO A 270 -8.51 -21.87 -0.63
N GLY A 271 -8.78 -20.68 -1.17
CA GLY A 271 -7.86 -19.87 -1.97
C GLY A 271 -7.09 -18.82 -1.19
N ARG A 272 -7.04 -18.92 0.15
CA ARG A 272 -6.47 -17.89 1.02
C ARG A 272 -5.01 -17.55 0.68
N GLN A 273 -4.73 -16.26 0.48
CA GLN A 273 -3.42 -15.70 0.13
C GLN A 273 -2.97 -14.69 1.17
N THR A 274 -2.83 -15.13 2.43
CA THR A 274 -2.34 -14.25 3.49
C THR A 274 -0.83 -14.34 3.67
N ALA A 275 -0.25 -13.34 4.32
CA ALA A 275 1.14 -13.33 4.73
C ALA A 275 1.35 -12.58 6.03
N LEU A 276 2.53 -12.78 6.59
CA LEU A 276 2.99 -12.07 7.77
C LEU A 276 3.74 -10.83 7.35
N ILE A 277 3.33 -9.70 7.92
CA ILE A 277 4.07 -8.45 7.87
C ILE A 277 4.53 -8.09 9.28
N SER A 278 5.72 -7.52 9.43
CA SER A 278 6.16 -7.00 10.72
C SER A 278 5.24 -5.87 11.18
N GLN A 279 4.80 -5.89 12.43
CA GLN A 279 4.04 -4.79 13.05
C GLN A 279 4.80 -3.46 12.94
N LYS A 280 6.14 -3.53 12.96
CA LYS A 280 7.02 -2.37 12.76
C LYS A 280 6.78 -1.65 11.43
N ALA A 281 6.30 -2.35 10.39
CA ALA A 281 5.94 -1.73 9.12
C ALA A 281 4.92 -0.59 9.29
N LEU A 282 3.97 -0.76 10.21
CA LEU A 282 2.96 0.25 10.53
C LEU A 282 3.51 1.38 11.41
N HIS A 283 4.54 1.08 12.22
CA HIS A 283 5.17 2.06 13.12
C HIS A 283 6.09 3.05 12.42
N TYR A 284 6.62 2.70 11.25
CA TYR A 284 7.41 3.64 10.47
C TYR A 284 6.58 4.86 10.09
N ASP A 285 7.19 6.04 10.19
CA ASP A 285 6.56 7.29 9.79
C ASP A 285 6.29 7.29 8.27
N PRO A 286 5.03 7.51 7.82
CA PRO A 286 4.66 7.50 6.40
C PRO A 286 5.46 8.48 5.51
N TYR A 287 5.99 9.56 6.10
CA TYR A 287 6.72 10.60 5.40
C TYR A 287 8.24 10.42 5.53
N ARG A 288 8.76 10.29 6.76
CA ARG A 288 10.21 10.23 7.04
C ARG A 288 10.82 8.86 6.77
N GLN A 289 10.05 7.79 6.95
CA GLN A 289 10.51 6.40 6.89
C GLN A 289 9.75 5.61 5.81
N GLN A 290 9.37 6.30 4.74
CA GLN A 290 8.66 5.74 3.59
C GLN A 290 9.39 4.55 2.95
N TRP A 291 10.73 4.61 2.86
CA TRP A 291 11.53 3.54 2.27
C TRP A 291 11.43 2.26 3.08
N GLU A 292 11.61 2.35 4.39
CA GLU A 292 11.54 1.24 5.33
C GLU A 292 10.15 0.60 5.28
N LYS A 293 9.10 1.41 5.32
CA LYS A 293 7.70 0.96 5.24
C LYS A 293 7.42 0.21 3.94
N ARG A 294 7.75 0.81 2.78
CA ARG A 294 7.47 0.23 1.46
C ARG A 294 8.31 -1.02 1.17
N ILE A 295 9.59 -1.01 1.53
CA ILE A 295 10.46 -2.19 1.41
C ILE A 295 9.91 -3.32 2.28
N THR A 296 9.49 -3.04 3.52
CA THR A 296 8.93 -4.07 4.40
C THR A 296 7.68 -4.73 3.80
N ARG A 297 6.74 -3.94 3.26
CA ARG A 297 5.54 -4.47 2.58
C ARG A 297 5.90 -5.32 1.35
N PHE A 298 6.86 -4.86 0.55
CA PHE A 298 7.30 -5.62 -0.62
C PHE A 298 8.01 -6.93 -0.25
N LEU A 299 8.82 -6.94 0.81
CA LEU A 299 9.46 -8.16 1.31
C LEU A 299 8.43 -9.18 1.78
N ALA A 300 7.39 -8.75 2.51
CA ALA A 300 6.28 -9.62 2.89
C ALA A 300 5.61 -10.28 1.66
N TYR A 301 5.40 -9.53 0.58
CA TYR A 301 4.94 -10.03 -0.71
C TYR A 301 5.87 -11.07 -1.33
N ILE A 302 7.16 -10.77 -1.41
CA ILE A 302 8.17 -11.66 -1.99
C ILE A 302 8.32 -12.97 -1.21
N TRP A 303 8.36 -12.92 0.13
CA TRP A 303 8.49 -14.11 0.96
C TRP A 303 7.29 -15.05 0.82
N ARG A 304 6.07 -14.51 0.69
CA ARG A 304 4.88 -15.34 0.39
C ARG A 304 5.02 -16.06 -0.94
N ILE A 305 5.46 -15.38 -2.00
CA ILE A 305 5.65 -16.01 -3.32
C ILE A 305 6.70 -17.11 -3.26
N ARG A 306 7.81 -16.84 -2.58
CA ARG A 306 8.95 -17.77 -2.45
C ARG A 306 8.67 -18.97 -1.56
N ARG A 307 7.69 -18.87 -0.65
CA ARG A 307 7.26 -19.97 0.22
C ARG A 307 7.00 -21.27 -0.55
N ALA A 308 6.39 -21.19 -1.73
CA ALA A 308 6.07 -22.37 -2.53
C ALA A 308 7.31 -23.16 -2.97
N ARG A 309 8.46 -22.49 -3.11
CA ARG A 309 9.74 -23.09 -3.56
C ARG A 309 10.75 -23.26 -2.42
N ASN A 310 10.38 -22.84 -1.20
CA ASN A 310 11.27 -22.78 -0.04
C ASN A 310 12.55 -21.94 -0.28
N ASP A 311 12.50 -21.00 -1.23
CA ASP A 311 13.66 -20.26 -1.74
C ASP A 311 13.66 -18.82 -1.21
N TYR A 312 13.73 -18.67 0.11
CA TYR A 312 13.65 -17.35 0.76
C TYR A 312 14.90 -16.50 0.51
N LEU A 313 16.06 -17.16 0.36
CA LEU A 313 17.37 -16.52 0.19
C LEU A 313 17.71 -16.19 -1.26
N ALA A 314 16.83 -16.50 -2.23
CA ALA A 314 17.04 -16.11 -3.61
C ALA A 314 17.39 -14.61 -3.71
N PRO A 315 18.43 -14.24 -4.46
CA PRO A 315 18.73 -12.83 -4.66
C PRO A 315 17.60 -12.09 -5.39
N ILE A 316 17.40 -10.82 -5.06
CA ILE A 316 16.56 -9.89 -5.84
C ILE A 316 17.46 -8.84 -6.47
N SER A 317 17.12 -8.35 -7.67
CA SER A 317 17.82 -7.18 -8.20
C SER A 317 17.39 -5.93 -7.43
N VAL A 318 18.29 -4.95 -7.32
CA VAL A 318 17.98 -3.63 -6.74
C VAL A 318 16.81 -2.99 -7.49
N GLY A 319 16.80 -3.07 -8.82
CA GLY A 319 15.70 -2.57 -9.65
C GLY A 319 14.36 -3.20 -9.30
N ALA A 320 14.31 -4.53 -9.09
CA ALA A 320 13.08 -5.22 -8.70
C ALA A 320 12.63 -4.83 -7.28
N LEU A 321 13.58 -4.63 -6.35
CA LEU A 321 13.28 -4.14 -5.00
C LEU A 321 12.64 -2.75 -5.06
N LEU A 322 13.30 -1.81 -5.74
CA LEU A 322 12.82 -0.42 -5.82
C LEU A 322 11.48 -0.34 -6.56
N GLN A 323 11.37 -1.00 -7.71
CA GLN A 323 10.13 -1.04 -8.47
C GLN A 323 9.00 -1.68 -7.66
N GLY A 324 9.25 -2.83 -7.02
CA GLY A 324 8.28 -3.53 -6.20
C GLY A 324 7.82 -2.75 -4.97
N ALA A 325 8.72 -1.97 -4.37
CA ALA A 325 8.41 -1.04 -3.29
C ALA A 325 7.81 0.29 -3.78
N GLY A 326 7.70 0.54 -5.09
CA GLY A 326 7.22 1.82 -5.62
C GLY A 326 8.17 2.99 -5.33
N LEU A 327 9.47 2.72 -5.28
CA LEU A 327 10.54 3.70 -5.06
C LEU A 327 11.19 4.04 -6.40
N GLN A 328 11.42 5.34 -6.62
CA GLN A 328 12.02 5.84 -7.86
C GLN A 328 13.49 6.17 -7.65
N VAL A 329 14.30 5.91 -8.67
CA VAL A 329 15.70 6.32 -8.67
C VAL A 329 15.82 7.77 -9.11
N CYS A 330 16.43 8.61 -8.26
CA CYS A 330 16.75 9.97 -8.66
C CYS A 330 17.89 9.97 -9.67
N LYS A 331 17.57 10.15 -10.96
CA LYS A 331 18.59 10.18 -12.04
C LYS A 331 19.62 11.30 -11.86
N ARG A 332 19.23 12.42 -11.22
CA ARG A 332 20.13 13.56 -10.93
C ARG A 332 21.14 13.23 -9.82
N ASN A 333 20.74 12.42 -8.83
CA ASN A 333 21.62 12.03 -7.72
C ASN A 333 21.42 10.53 -7.36
N PRO A 334 21.91 9.62 -8.20
CA PRO A 334 21.71 8.18 -8.00
C PRO A 334 22.54 7.65 -6.82
N LYS A 335 23.67 8.31 -6.48
CA LYS A 335 24.46 7.99 -5.28
C LYS A 335 23.65 8.18 -3.98
N LYS A 336 22.92 9.29 -3.86
CA LYS A 336 22.02 9.54 -2.72
C LYS A 336 20.90 8.50 -2.64
N THR A 337 20.38 8.07 -3.79
CA THR A 337 19.37 7.00 -3.85
C THR A 337 19.93 5.68 -3.31
N ARG A 338 21.14 5.29 -3.72
CA ARG A 338 21.84 4.12 -3.18
C ARG A 338 22.04 4.21 -1.67
N ALA A 339 22.62 5.30 -1.19
CA ALA A 339 22.87 5.49 0.24
C ALA A 339 21.56 5.45 1.06
N ARG A 340 20.47 6.02 0.53
CA ARG A 340 19.15 5.96 1.19
C ARG A 340 18.59 4.55 1.26
N MET A 341 18.79 3.74 0.22
CA MET A 341 18.40 2.33 0.18
C MET A 341 19.17 1.51 1.22
N GLU A 342 20.49 1.64 1.24
CA GLU A 342 21.37 0.89 2.14
C GLU A 342 21.04 1.26 3.61
N LYS A 343 20.90 2.56 3.90
CA LYS A 343 20.42 3.04 5.22
C LYS A 343 19.06 2.46 5.61
N ALA A 344 18.13 2.33 4.66
CA ALA A 344 16.83 1.72 4.94
C ALA A 344 16.98 0.25 5.34
N LEU A 345 17.76 -0.52 4.58
CA LEU A 345 17.99 -1.94 4.85
C LEU A 345 18.72 -2.16 6.18
N ASP A 346 19.68 -1.30 6.51
CA ASP A 346 20.36 -1.32 7.81
C ASP A 346 19.38 -1.08 8.95
N LEU A 347 18.51 -0.07 8.83
CA LEU A 347 17.49 0.21 9.83
C LEU A 347 16.48 -0.94 9.97
N LEU A 348 16.06 -1.55 8.86
CA LEU A 348 15.19 -2.74 8.89
C LEU A 348 15.87 -3.92 9.61
N SER A 349 17.19 -4.06 9.49
CA SER A 349 17.96 -5.08 10.20
C SER A 349 18.04 -4.79 11.70
N GLN A 350 18.31 -3.53 12.07
CA GLN A 350 18.36 -3.08 13.47
C GLN A 350 17.01 -3.24 14.17
N ASP A 351 15.91 -2.93 13.47
CA ASP A 351 14.54 -3.10 13.98
C ASP A 351 14.07 -4.56 13.97
N GLY A 352 14.90 -5.51 13.49
CA GLY A 352 14.57 -6.92 13.43
C GLY A 352 13.41 -7.25 12.47
N VAL A 353 13.19 -6.41 11.46
CA VAL A 353 12.25 -6.65 10.35
C VAL A 353 12.86 -7.62 9.34
N ILE A 354 14.17 -7.52 9.13
CA ILE A 354 14.99 -8.49 8.40
C ILE A 354 16.11 -8.97 9.33
N ARG A 355 16.67 -10.16 9.05
CA ARG A 355 17.79 -10.67 9.84
C ARG A 355 19.12 -10.03 9.44
N TYR A 356 19.37 -9.99 8.13
CA TYR A 356 20.49 -9.26 7.53
C TYR A 356 20.27 -9.09 6.02
N TRP A 357 21.09 -8.27 5.39
CA TRP A 357 21.16 -8.12 3.94
C TRP A 357 22.62 -8.05 3.46
N ARG A 358 22.88 -8.43 2.20
CA ARG A 358 24.19 -8.27 1.55
C ARG A 358 24.06 -8.21 0.03
N TYR A 359 25.02 -7.58 -0.63
CA TYR A 359 25.21 -7.77 -2.08
C TYR A 359 25.75 -9.17 -2.36
N VAL A 360 25.25 -9.82 -3.41
CA VAL A 360 25.69 -11.18 -3.82
C VAL A 360 27.03 -11.13 -4.53
N GLN A 361 27.25 -10.08 -5.31
CA GLN A 361 28.52 -9.77 -5.96
C GLN A 361 28.90 -8.35 -5.54
N GLN A 362 30.20 -8.08 -5.36
CA GLN A 362 30.64 -6.73 -5.06
C GLN A 362 30.24 -5.79 -6.20
N VAL A 363 29.55 -4.71 -5.84
CA VAL A 363 29.25 -3.63 -6.78
C VAL A 363 30.56 -2.90 -7.05
N THR A 364 31.22 -3.21 -8.17
CA THR A 364 32.42 -2.50 -8.57
C THR A 364 32.05 -1.09 -9.04
N GLU A 365 32.65 -0.05 -8.43
CA GLU A 365 32.47 1.34 -8.88
C GLU A 365 33.21 1.66 -10.20
N ARG A 366 33.75 0.64 -10.87
CA ARG A 366 34.40 0.75 -12.18
C ARG A 366 33.86 -0.35 -13.10
N PRO A 367 33.37 0.03 -14.29
CA PRO A 367 34.28 0.49 -15.35
C PRO A 367 33.99 1.92 -15.84
N ALA A 368 35.05 2.61 -16.27
CA ALA A 368 35.05 3.75 -17.20
C ALA A 368 34.02 4.88 -16.98
N GLY A 369 34.42 5.94 -16.26
CA GLY A 369 33.94 7.32 -16.44
C GLY A 369 32.41 7.54 -16.49
N ARG A 370 31.77 7.77 -15.33
CA ARG A 370 30.42 8.37 -15.15
C ARG A 370 29.21 7.73 -15.87
N LYS A 371 29.35 6.98 -16.97
CA LYS A 371 28.27 6.35 -17.74
C LYS A 371 28.23 4.85 -17.42
N GLY A 372 27.07 4.31 -17.03
CA GLY A 372 26.87 2.86 -16.84
C GLY A 372 26.85 2.36 -15.38
N TRP A 373 27.31 3.14 -14.41
CA TRP A 373 27.30 2.71 -12.99
C TRP A 373 25.88 2.54 -12.45
N LEU A 374 24.96 3.43 -12.83
CA LEU A 374 23.58 3.37 -12.37
C LEU A 374 22.89 2.09 -12.86
N GLU A 375 23.06 1.76 -14.14
CA GLU A 375 22.51 0.56 -14.74
C GLU A 375 23.08 -0.71 -14.10
N ASN A 376 24.38 -0.70 -13.79
CA ASN A 376 25.04 -1.79 -13.07
C ASN A 376 24.49 -1.94 -11.64
N TRP A 377 24.37 -0.85 -10.88
CA TRP A 377 23.81 -0.88 -9.53
C TRP A 377 22.35 -1.35 -9.51
N VAL A 378 21.50 -0.86 -10.42
CA VAL A 378 20.10 -1.31 -10.53
C VAL A 378 20.02 -2.79 -10.90
N SER A 379 20.95 -3.29 -11.71
CA SER A 379 21.03 -4.71 -12.09
C SER A 379 21.68 -5.59 -11.01
N SER A 380 22.37 -4.98 -10.04
CA SER A 380 23.05 -5.70 -8.96
C SER A 380 22.06 -6.47 -8.09
N ARG A 381 22.51 -7.61 -7.59
CA ARG A 381 21.69 -8.54 -6.81
C ARG A 381 22.00 -8.44 -5.32
N ILE A 382 20.94 -8.36 -4.52
CA ILE A 382 20.99 -8.35 -3.05
C ILE A 382 20.28 -9.59 -2.51
N GLN A 383 20.86 -10.17 -1.47
CA GLN A 383 20.26 -11.22 -0.67
C GLN A 383 19.74 -10.59 0.62
N ILE A 384 18.46 -10.83 0.93
CA ILE A 384 17.80 -10.33 2.15
C ILE A 384 17.21 -11.53 2.87
N GLU A 385 17.65 -11.77 4.10
CA GLU A 385 17.17 -12.89 4.91
C GLU A 385 15.97 -12.50 5.79
N PRO A 386 14.83 -13.22 5.72
CA PRO A 386 13.71 -12.99 6.63
C PRO A 386 14.07 -13.34 8.09
N PRO A 387 13.36 -12.75 9.07
CA PRO A 387 13.41 -13.21 10.45
C PRO A 387 13.05 -14.70 10.58
N GLN A 388 13.63 -15.36 11.59
CA GLN A 388 13.43 -16.79 11.81
C GLN A 388 11.96 -17.15 12.06
N GLU A 389 11.22 -16.28 12.74
CA GLU A 389 9.80 -16.46 13.02
C GLU A 389 8.96 -16.58 11.75
N ILE A 390 9.29 -15.80 10.71
CA ILE A 390 8.60 -15.88 9.40
C ILE A 390 8.87 -17.23 8.75
N MET A 391 10.13 -17.69 8.78
CA MET A 391 10.51 -18.98 8.21
C MET A 391 9.81 -20.15 8.92
N GLU A 392 9.81 -20.14 10.26
CA GLU A 392 9.17 -21.17 11.07
C GLU A 392 7.66 -21.22 10.85
N GLN A 393 6.99 -20.07 10.80
CA GLN A 393 5.55 -20.03 10.60
C GLN A 393 5.15 -20.53 9.21
N TYR A 394 5.89 -20.19 8.16
CA TYR A 394 5.62 -20.74 6.82
C TYR A 394 5.96 -22.22 6.70
N ARG A 395 6.98 -22.73 7.40
CA ARG A 395 7.23 -24.18 7.51
C ARG A 395 6.03 -24.90 8.13
N LYS A 396 5.52 -24.40 9.26
CA LYS A 396 4.31 -24.97 9.92
C LYS A 396 3.12 -25.02 8.94
N MET A 397 2.85 -23.94 8.22
CA MET A 397 1.76 -23.91 7.24
C MET A 397 1.97 -24.87 6.06
N ASN A 398 3.21 -25.15 5.64
CA ASN A 398 3.50 -26.15 4.60
C ASN A 398 3.27 -27.57 5.12
N HIS A 399 3.70 -27.89 6.34
CA HIS A 399 3.49 -29.21 6.95
C HIS A 399 2.01 -29.52 7.20
N THR A 400 1.18 -28.54 7.60
CA THR A 400 -0.28 -28.73 7.73
C THR A 400 -0.97 -29.05 6.40
N LEU A 401 -0.44 -28.52 5.28
CA LEU A 401 -0.98 -28.81 3.94
C LEU A 401 -0.58 -30.20 3.43
N THR A 402 0.59 -30.72 3.83
CA THR A 402 1.06 -32.07 3.45
C THR A 402 0.55 -33.17 4.38
N GLY A 403 0.20 -32.85 5.63
CA GLY A 403 -0.25 -33.81 6.65
C GLY A 403 -1.72 -34.26 6.56
N LYS A 404 -2.53 -33.70 5.65
CA LYS A 404 -3.90 -34.16 5.37
C LYS A 404 -3.99 -35.23 4.27
N LYS A 405 -3.02 -36.15 4.21
CA LYS A 405 -3.31 -37.48 3.66
C LYS A 405 -3.75 -38.35 4.83
N ALA A 406 -5.06 -38.50 5.00
CA ALA A 406 -5.59 -39.52 5.89
C ALA A 406 -4.96 -40.87 5.52
N PRO A 407 -4.51 -41.69 6.49
CA PRO A 407 -4.10 -43.05 6.17
C PRO A 407 -5.33 -43.76 5.61
N LEU A 408 -5.21 -44.27 4.38
CA LEU A 408 -6.09 -45.34 3.93
C LEU A 408 -5.89 -46.47 4.94
N ALA A 409 -6.91 -46.73 5.75
CA ALA A 409 -6.98 -47.95 6.53
C ALA A 409 -6.96 -49.12 5.54
N SER A 410 -5.80 -49.77 5.45
CA SER A 410 -5.62 -51.06 4.81
C SER A 410 -5.68 -52.14 5.87
N GLY A 411 -6.57 -53.12 5.67
CA GLY A 411 -6.63 -54.38 6.43
C GLY A 411 -7.82 -54.44 7.39
N LYS A 412 -8.64 -55.49 7.41
CA LYS A 412 -8.65 -56.80 6.74
C LYS A 412 -10.10 -57.22 6.55
#